data_AF-A0A2G2VIZ6-F1
#
_entry.id   AF-A0A2G2VIZ6-F1
#
_cell.length_a   1.000
_cell.length_b   1.000
_cell.length_c   1.000
_cell.angle_alpha   90.00
_cell.angle_beta   90.00
_cell.angle_gamma   90.00
#
_symmetry.space_group_name_H-M   'P 1'
#
loop_
_entity.id
_entity.type
_entity.pdbx_description
1 polymer ?
#
loop_
_entity_poly.entity_id
_entity_poly.type
_entity_poly.pdbx_seq_one_letter_code
_entity_poly.pdbx_strand_id
1 'polypeptide(L)'
;MYYGLLRSYRNLKIGKRISERPPNKSPKLSDEFIGFITYNHNGKCGRKASIRNIKKRNNLSGTIPPEIGNLTNLVCFDLHINQISGTIPSQIGSPVKLQILRIFDNHLNGPIPGEIGYLRSLTELNLSTNSLNGSIPPSLGNLNNLSLLYLYENHFSGSIPPEIGKMKSLLCLSSHTNNLSGLIPKTIGDLTELKPLYLDANQLSGPIPNDLRNLKNLNYLALFDNQLSGPIPNDLGNPQNLSYLALSYNQLSCPILNDLRNLKNLNYLGLFDNQLSGPIPSVLGNLKNLNYLVLSHNQLSGPIPSELGI
;
A
#
# COMPACT_ATOMS: atom_id res chain seq x y z
N MET A 1 -5.82 23.97 18.89
CA MET A 1 -6.67 23.00 18.15
C MET A 1 -6.04 22.91 16.76
N TYR A 2 -5.17 21.98 16.40
CA TYR A 2 -5.11 20.54 16.62
C TYR A 2 -3.63 20.14 16.81
N TYR A 3 -3.17 20.14 18.06
CA TYR A 3 -1.92 19.51 18.51
C TYR A 3 -2.16 19.24 19.99
N GLY A 4 -2.52 18.01 20.34
CA GLY A 4 -2.85 17.67 21.72
C GLY A 4 -3.72 16.43 21.84
N LEU A 5 -3.16 15.26 21.54
CA LEU A 5 -3.65 13.96 22.01
C LEU A 5 -2.57 12.90 21.81
N LEU A 6 -1.42 13.09 22.49
CA LEU A 6 -0.39 12.05 22.67
C LEU A 6 0.46 12.39 23.92
N ARG A 7 -0.20 12.47 25.08
CA ARG A 7 0.45 12.35 26.40
C ARG A 7 -0.56 11.78 27.40
N SER A 8 -0.04 10.92 28.29
CA SER A 8 -0.74 10.11 29.31
C SER A 8 -1.34 8.84 28.71
N TYR A 9 -0.81 7.63 28.92
CA TYR A 9 -0.65 6.98 30.23
C TYR A 9 0.64 6.14 30.31
N ARG A 10 1.59 6.60 31.13
CA ARG A 10 2.57 5.73 31.82
C ARG A 10 2.53 6.11 33.29
N ASN A 11 2.53 5.09 34.15
CA ASN A 11 2.65 5.09 35.62
C ASN A 11 1.34 5.03 36.42
N LEU A 12 0.85 3.81 36.58
CA LEU A 12 0.27 3.34 37.85
C LEU A 12 1.03 2.08 38.27
N LYS A 13 1.93 2.24 39.25
CA LYS A 13 2.45 1.14 40.06
C LYS A 13 1.40 0.87 41.16
N ILE A 14 0.78 -0.31 41.15
CA ILE A 14 0.32 -0.99 42.36
C ILE A 14 0.62 -2.48 42.16
N GLY A 15 1.38 -3.04 43.10
CA GLY A 15 1.84 -4.42 43.02
C GLY A 15 0.79 -5.45 43.44
N LYS A 16 0.91 -6.65 42.87
CA LYS A 16 0.83 -7.93 43.60
C LYS A 16 1.45 -9.03 42.74
N ARG A 17 2.38 -9.77 43.35
CA ARG A 17 2.90 -11.06 42.85
C ARG A 17 1.73 -11.99 42.59
N ILE A 18 1.68 -12.57 41.39
CA ILE A 18 1.16 -13.92 41.16
C ILE A 18 2.26 -14.67 40.40
N SER A 19 2.59 -15.83 40.95
CA SER A 19 3.63 -16.77 40.57
C SER A 19 3.49 -17.36 39.17
N GLU A 20 4.63 -17.50 38.50
CA GLU A 20 5.07 -18.59 37.61
C GLU A 20 4.06 -19.26 36.65
N ARG A 21 4.29 -19.04 35.35
CA ARG A 21 4.37 -20.12 34.35
C ARG A 21 5.52 -19.82 33.39
N PRO A 22 6.32 -20.81 32.96
CA PRO A 22 7.38 -20.59 31.98
C PRO A 22 6.78 -20.10 30.65
N PRO A 23 7.52 -19.33 29.83
CA PRO A 23 7.05 -18.97 28.51
C PRO A 23 6.86 -20.25 27.70
N ASN A 24 5.60 -20.56 27.37
CA ASN A 24 5.30 -21.52 26.31
C ASN A 24 6.03 -21.01 25.06
N LYS A 25 7.08 -21.72 24.63
CA LYS A 25 7.75 -21.44 23.37
C LYS A 25 6.68 -21.46 22.28
N SER A 26 6.52 -20.34 21.59
CA SER A 26 5.69 -20.29 20.39
C SER A 26 6.14 -21.40 19.44
N PRO A 27 5.22 -22.16 18.82
CA PRO A 27 5.63 -23.20 17.89
C PRO A 27 6.34 -22.53 16.70
N LYS A 28 7.55 -23.03 16.39
CA LYS A 28 8.31 -22.56 15.24
C LYS A 28 7.64 -23.05 13.97
N LEU A 29 7.58 -22.20 12.94
CA LEU A 29 7.00 -22.53 11.65
C LEU A 29 7.68 -23.76 11.03
N SER A 30 8.98 -24.00 11.29
CA SER A 30 9.70 -25.21 10.88
C SER A 30 9.18 -26.49 11.56
N ASP A 31 8.89 -26.40 12.86
CA ASP A 31 8.45 -27.54 13.66
C ASP A 31 6.97 -27.86 13.35
N GLU A 32 6.20 -26.83 13.00
CA GLU A 32 4.88 -26.98 12.39
C GLU A 32 4.96 -27.49 10.93
N PHE A 33 5.92 -27.06 10.12
CA PHE A 33 6.05 -27.54 8.73
C PHE A 33 6.25 -29.06 8.66
N ILE A 34 6.96 -29.63 9.65
CA ILE A 34 7.14 -31.09 9.79
C ILE A 34 5.94 -31.77 10.46
N GLY A 35 5.20 -31.08 11.35
CA GLY A 35 4.02 -31.60 12.05
C GLY A 35 2.68 -31.50 11.29
N PHE A 36 2.59 -30.71 10.22
CA PHE A 36 1.32 -30.42 9.52
C PHE A 36 0.94 -31.39 8.39
N ILE A 37 1.60 -32.56 8.31
CA ILE A 37 1.17 -33.64 7.40
C ILE A 37 -0.08 -34.40 7.92
N THR A 38 -0.46 -34.27 9.18
CA THR A 38 -1.69 -34.94 9.68
C THR A 38 -2.33 -34.18 10.81
N TYR A 39 -3.28 -33.29 10.53
CA TYR A 39 -4.43 -33.07 11.41
C TYR A 39 -5.56 -32.35 10.65
N ASN A 40 -6.36 -33.13 9.93
CA ASN A 40 -7.73 -32.74 9.59
C ASN A 40 -8.60 -33.25 10.73
N HIS A 41 -9.30 -32.36 11.45
CA HIS A 41 -10.48 -32.76 12.20
C HIS A 41 -11.58 -33.10 11.20
N ASN A 42 -11.51 -34.33 10.69
CA ASN A 42 -12.60 -35.25 10.35
C ASN A 42 -11.95 -36.44 9.66
N GLY A 43 -11.74 -37.50 10.44
CA GLY A 43 -11.00 -38.69 10.04
C GLY A 43 -11.47 -39.28 8.73
N LYS A 44 -10.56 -39.28 7.75
CA LYS A 44 -10.37 -40.30 6.70
C LYS A 44 -9.05 -40.01 5.98
N CYS A 45 -8.08 -40.91 6.14
CA CYS A 45 -6.79 -40.89 5.46
C CYS A 45 -6.92 -41.61 4.11
N GLY A 46 -6.43 -41.01 3.02
CA GLY A 46 -6.40 -41.64 1.71
C GLY A 46 -5.87 -40.74 0.59
N ARG A 47 -4.60 -40.96 0.21
CA ARG A 47 -3.89 -40.55 -1.02
C ARG A 47 -3.74 -39.03 -1.29
N LYS A 48 -2.50 -38.53 -1.13
CA LYS A 48 -1.98 -37.18 -1.46
C LYS A 48 -2.90 -36.02 -1.03
N ALA A 49 -2.86 -35.68 0.26
CA ALA A 49 -3.47 -34.46 0.80
C ALA A 49 -2.82 -33.22 0.14
N SER A 50 -3.42 -32.72 -0.93
CA SER A 50 -3.04 -31.46 -1.53
C SER A 50 -3.50 -30.35 -0.60
N ILE A 51 -2.57 -29.74 0.14
CA ILE A 51 -2.84 -28.57 0.97
C ILE A 51 -3.27 -27.45 0.02
N ARG A 52 -4.56 -27.11 0.02
CA ARG A 52 -5.12 -26.08 -0.86
C ARG A 52 -5.03 -24.68 -0.25
N ASN A 53 -5.13 -24.56 1.08
CA ASN A 53 -5.18 -23.29 1.81
C ASN A 53 -4.43 -23.39 3.14
N ILE A 54 -3.63 -22.38 3.48
CA ILE A 54 -3.05 -22.15 4.82
C ILE A 54 -3.57 -20.77 5.27
N LYS A 55 -4.28 -20.68 6.41
CA LYS A 55 -4.78 -19.42 7.00
C LYS A 55 -4.52 -19.43 8.50
N LYS A 56 -3.80 -18.43 9.05
CA LYS A 56 -3.48 -18.44 10.49
C LYS A 56 -3.23 -17.05 11.08
N ARG A 57 -4.08 -16.62 12.03
CA ARG A 57 -3.80 -15.54 13.00
C ARG A 57 -3.37 -16.19 14.32
N ASN A 58 -2.08 -16.18 14.64
CA ASN A 58 -1.52 -16.83 15.83
C ASN A 58 -0.22 -16.13 16.28
N ASN A 59 0.46 -16.70 17.28
CA ASN A 59 1.78 -16.26 17.71
C ASN A 59 2.91 -17.03 17.00
N LEU A 60 2.73 -17.42 15.73
CA LEU A 60 3.72 -18.25 15.02
C LEU A 60 5.03 -17.52 14.83
N SER A 61 6.15 -18.20 15.06
CA SER A 61 7.49 -17.62 14.91
C SER A 61 8.38 -18.49 14.04
N GLY A 62 9.57 -18.01 13.69
CA GLY A 62 10.50 -18.71 12.78
C GLY A 62 10.41 -18.18 11.36
N THR A 63 10.99 -18.90 10.40
CA THR A 63 11.14 -18.44 9.01
C THR A 63 10.21 -19.19 8.06
N ILE A 64 9.91 -18.61 6.89
CA ILE A 64 9.24 -19.32 5.80
C ILE A 64 10.24 -20.34 5.21
N PRO A 65 9.99 -21.65 5.29
CA PRO A 65 10.92 -22.65 4.80
C PRO A 65 10.87 -22.76 3.26
N PRO A 66 12.00 -23.00 2.58
CA PRO A 66 12.06 -23.21 1.12
C PRO A 66 11.13 -24.33 0.61
N GLU A 67 10.79 -25.30 1.46
CA GLU A 67 9.88 -26.42 1.18
C GLU A 67 8.46 -25.96 0.82
N ILE A 68 8.10 -24.69 1.03
CA ILE A 68 6.88 -24.09 0.47
C ILE A 68 6.78 -24.31 -1.04
N GLY A 69 7.91 -24.38 -1.74
CA GLY A 69 7.97 -24.66 -3.17
C GLY A 69 7.45 -26.05 -3.57
N ASN A 70 7.37 -27.00 -2.62
CA ASN A 70 6.83 -28.34 -2.86
C ASN A 70 5.30 -28.37 -2.86
N LEU A 71 4.63 -27.31 -2.39
CA LEU A 71 3.17 -27.23 -2.32
C LEU A 71 2.56 -26.79 -3.67
N THR A 72 2.78 -27.57 -4.73
CA THR A 72 2.41 -27.22 -6.12
C THR A 72 0.90 -27.07 -6.38
N ASN A 73 0.05 -27.52 -5.44
CA ASN A 73 -1.40 -27.37 -5.48
C ASN A 73 -1.94 -26.25 -4.57
N LEU A 74 -1.06 -25.46 -3.94
CA LEU A 74 -1.44 -24.37 -3.05
C LEU A 74 -2.12 -23.24 -3.84
N VAL A 75 -3.26 -22.78 -3.32
CA VAL A 75 -4.07 -21.70 -3.91
C VAL A 75 -4.06 -20.47 -3.00
N CYS A 76 -4.04 -20.68 -1.69
CA CYS A 76 -3.98 -19.61 -0.69
C CYS A 76 -2.88 -19.89 0.33
N PHE A 77 -1.96 -18.93 0.47
CA PHE A 77 -0.94 -18.90 1.50
C PHE A 77 -1.10 -17.65 2.35
N ASP A 78 -1.59 -17.82 3.57
CA ASP A 78 -1.96 -16.73 4.45
C ASP A 78 -1.40 -16.95 5.87
N LEU A 79 -0.37 -16.17 6.20
CA LEU A 79 0.34 -16.10 7.48
C LEU A 79 0.24 -14.71 8.12
N HIS A 80 -0.78 -13.92 7.79
CA HIS A 80 -0.89 -12.57 8.34
C HIS A 80 -0.97 -12.53 9.88
N ILE A 81 -0.43 -11.47 10.49
CA ILE A 81 -0.47 -11.23 11.95
C ILE A 81 0.14 -12.40 12.71
N ASN A 82 1.45 -12.56 12.56
CA ASN A 82 2.27 -13.53 13.30
C ASN A 82 3.62 -12.89 13.69
N GLN A 83 4.59 -13.70 14.09
CA GLN A 83 5.96 -13.32 14.45
C GLN A 83 6.98 -13.97 13.50
N ILE A 84 6.60 -14.19 12.23
CA ILE A 84 7.46 -14.79 11.22
C ILE A 84 8.58 -13.82 10.88
N SER A 85 9.81 -14.31 10.80
CA SER A 85 11.01 -13.51 10.57
C SER A 85 11.88 -14.12 9.46
N GLY A 86 13.02 -13.49 9.19
CA GLY A 86 13.90 -13.90 8.09
C GLY A 86 13.40 -13.41 6.73
N THR A 87 13.92 -14.01 5.66
CA THR A 87 13.61 -13.60 4.29
C THR A 87 12.47 -14.41 3.68
N ILE A 88 11.87 -13.87 2.62
CA ILE A 88 10.98 -14.66 1.76
C ILE A 88 11.88 -15.54 0.87
N PRO A 89 11.77 -16.88 0.91
CA PRO A 89 12.58 -17.75 0.05
C PRO A 89 12.13 -17.64 -1.40
N SER A 90 13.06 -17.74 -2.36
CA SER A 90 12.74 -17.67 -3.80
C SER A 90 11.80 -18.80 -4.26
N GLN A 91 11.81 -19.93 -3.55
CA GLN A 91 10.91 -21.08 -3.77
C GLN A 91 9.42 -20.74 -3.58
N ILE A 92 9.08 -19.58 -3.00
CA ILE A 92 7.71 -19.07 -2.95
C ILE A 92 7.11 -18.89 -4.37
N GLY A 93 7.95 -18.74 -5.40
CA GLY A 93 7.55 -18.63 -6.80
C GLY A 93 7.15 -19.96 -7.46
N SER A 94 7.40 -21.11 -6.83
CA SER A 94 7.13 -22.44 -7.43
C SER A 94 5.65 -22.86 -7.45
N PRO A 95 4.80 -22.53 -6.45
CA PRO A 95 3.37 -22.85 -6.47
C PRO A 95 2.57 -22.00 -7.46
N VAL A 96 2.73 -22.23 -8.76
CA VAL A 96 2.13 -21.41 -9.85
C VAL A 96 0.59 -21.32 -9.84
N LYS A 97 -0.10 -22.15 -9.05
CA LYS A 97 -1.55 -22.09 -8.81
C LYS A 97 -1.95 -21.11 -7.71
N LEU A 98 -0.99 -20.49 -7.02
CA LEU A 98 -1.26 -19.57 -5.92
C LEU A 98 -2.00 -18.34 -6.45
N GLN A 99 -3.12 -18.04 -5.79
CA GLN A 99 -4.00 -16.90 -6.09
C GLN A 99 -3.89 -15.82 -5.02
N ILE A 100 -3.68 -16.22 -3.76
CA ILE A 100 -3.62 -15.29 -2.62
C ILE A 100 -2.33 -15.56 -1.84
N LEU A 101 -1.49 -14.53 -1.73
CA LEU A 101 -0.31 -14.51 -0.88
C LEU A 101 -0.42 -13.38 0.14
N ARG A 102 -0.63 -13.73 1.41
CA ARG A 102 -0.75 -12.78 2.53
C ARG A 102 0.26 -13.14 3.61
N ILE A 103 1.28 -12.30 3.79
CA ILE A 103 2.31 -12.48 4.82
C ILE A 103 2.59 -11.16 5.56
N PHE A 104 1.59 -10.28 5.59
CA PHE A 104 1.66 -8.97 6.25
C PHE A 104 1.62 -9.06 7.77
N ASP A 105 2.01 -7.98 8.46
CA ASP A 105 2.07 -7.88 9.93
C ASP A 105 2.91 -9.03 10.53
N ASN A 106 4.19 -9.01 10.17
CA ASN A 106 5.23 -9.95 10.57
C ASN A 106 6.59 -9.21 10.66
N HIS A 107 7.68 -9.96 10.90
CA HIS A 107 9.06 -9.44 11.01
C HIS A 107 9.94 -9.86 9.83
N LEU A 108 9.37 -10.05 8.64
CA LEU A 108 10.12 -10.44 7.45
C LEU A 108 11.05 -9.31 7.02
N ASN A 109 12.21 -9.66 6.47
CA ASN A 109 13.23 -8.71 6.01
C ASN A 109 13.88 -9.18 4.70
N GLY A 110 14.78 -8.36 4.17
CA GLY A 110 15.42 -8.61 2.88
C GLY A 110 14.52 -8.26 1.69
N PRO A 111 15.00 -8.53 0.45
CA PRO A 111 14.29 -8.17 -0.76
C PRO A 111 13.11 -9.09 -1.07
N ILE A 112 12.16 -8.58 -1.86
CA ILE A 112 11.16 -9.42 -2.52
C ILE A 112 11.89 -10.28 -3.57
N PRO A 113 11.78 -11.62 -3.53
CA PRO A 113 12.33 -12.48 -4.57
C PRO A 113 11.67 -12.20 -5.92
N GLY A 114 12.46 -12.06 -6.98
CA GLY A 114 11.95 -11.82 -8.32
C GLY A 114 11.06 -12.96 -8.84
N GLU A 115 11.22 -14.15 -8.28
CA GLU A 115 10.46 -15.38 -8.57
C GLU A 115 8.98 -15.26 -8.22
N ILE A 116 8.56 -14.32 -7.36
CA ILE A 116 7.13 -14.02 -7.17
C ILE A 116 6.48 -13.68 -8.51
N GLY A 117 7.21 -13.06 -9.45
CA GLY A 117 6.76 -12.77 -10.81
C GLY A 117 6.39 -14.00 -11.65
N TYR A 118 6.67 -15.23 -11.19
CA TYR A 118 6.25 -16.47 -11.84
C TYR A 118 4.80 -16.88 -11.49
N LEU A 119 4.24 -16.32 -10.42
CA LEU A 119 2.91 -16.66 -9.90
C LEU A 119 1.79 -16.00 -10.72
N ARG A 120 1.65 -16.33 -12.00
CA ARG A 120 0.70 -15.67 -12.93
C ARG A 120 -0.78 -15.84 -12.53
N SER A 121 -1.10 -16.77 -11.65
CA SER A 121 -2.45 -16.96 -11.11
C SER A 121 -2.77 -16.01 -9.94
N LEU A 122 -1.79 -15.25 -9.44
CA LEU A 122 -1.93 -14.41 -8.26
C LEU A 122 -2.90 -13.27 -8.52
N THR A 123 -3.91 -13.14 -7.66
CA THR A 123 -4.92 -12.07 -7.65
C THR A 123 -4.69 -11.10 -6.49
N GLU A 124 -4.04 -11.55 -5.42
CA GLU A 124 -3.72 -10.72 -4.25
C GLU A 124 -2.31 -11.00 -3.73
N LEU A 125 -1.54 -9.93 -3.56
CA LEU A 125 -0.21 -9.93 -2.94
C LEU A 125 -0.20 -8.90 -1.81
N ASN A 126 -0.12 -9.39 -0.57
CA ASN A 126 -0.02 -8.53 0.60
C ASN A 126 1.25 -8.86 1.41
N LEU A 127 2.22 -7.96 1.31
CA LEU A 127 3.52 -7.99 1.98
C LEU A 127 3.69 -6.82 2.97
N SER A 128 2.61 -6.08 3.25
CA SER A 128 2.64 -4.86 4.06
C SER A 128 3.06 -5.10 5.51
N THR A 129 3.43 -4.03 6.22
CA THR A 129 3.74 -4.04 7.66
C THR A 129 4.75 -5.13 8.01
N ASN A 130 5.95 -5.01 7.44
CA ASN A 130 7.11 -5.88 7.66
C ASN A 130 8.39 -5.02 7.69
N SER A 131 9.56 -5.64 7.63
CA SER A 131 10.86 -4.97 7.47
C SER A 131 11.52 -5.30 6.13
N LEU A 132 10.75 -5.59 5.07
CA LEU A 132 11.28 -5.87 3.73
C LEU A 132 11.99 -4.64 3.17
N ASN A 133 13.03 -4.86 2.37
CA ASN A 133 13.91 -3.80 1.87
C ASN A 133 14.34 -4.06 0.42
N GLY A 134 15.27 -3.24 -0.10
CA GLY A 134 15.70 -3.30 -1.49
C GLY A 134 14.63 -2.77 -2.46
N SER A 135 14.85 -2.98 -3.75
CA SER A 135 13.93 -2.49 -4.78
C SER A 135 12.74 -3.42 -5.01
N ILE A 136 11.63 -2.83 -5.45
CA ILE A 136 10.48 -3.59 -5.97
C ILE A 136 10.96 -4.31 -7.26
N PRO A 137 10.87 -5.64 -7.37
CA PRO A 137 11.32 -6.34 -8.56
C PRO A 137 10.48 -5.99 -9.79
N PRO A 138 11.09 -5.62 -10.93
CA PRO A 138 10.36 -5.42 -12.19
C PRO A 138 9.52 -6.62 -12.63
N SER A 139 9.91 -7.83 -12.21
CA SER A 139 9.19 -9.07 -12.50
C SER A 139 7.78 -9.12 -11.89
N LEU A 140 7.45 -8.30 -10.88
CA LEU A 140 6.07 -8.18 -10.39
C LEU A 140 5.11 -7.69 -11.48
N GLY A 141 5.60 -6.95 -12.48
CA GLY A 141 4.82 -6.56 -13.65
C GLY A 141 4.33 -7.72 -14.52
N ASN A 142 4.79 -8.95 -14.28
CA ASN A 142 4.29 -10.16 -14.97
C ASN A 142 2.99 -10.70 -14.35
N LEU A 143 2.55 -10.16 -13.21
CA LEU A 143 1.35 -10.61 -12.48
C LEU A 143 0.07 -10.00 -13.08
N ASN A 144 -0.25 -10.38 -14.32
CA ASN A 144 -1.33 -9.77 -15.10
C ASN A 144 -2.74 -9.93 -14.49
N ASN A 145 -2.92 -10.94 -13.62
CA ASN A 145 -4.19 -11.20 -12.92
C ASN A 145 -4.28 -10.51 -11.54
N LEU A 146 -3.22 -9.83 -11.10
CA LEU A 146 -3.19 -9.22 -9.79
C LEU A 146 -4.18 -8.06 -9.71
N SER A 147 -5.07 -8.12 -8.71
CA SER A 147 -6.07 -7.09 -8.43
C SER A 147 -5.65 -6.22 -7.25
N LEU A 148 -4.93 -6.77 -6.28
CA LEU A 148 -4.54 -6.08 -5.05
C LEU A 148 -3.03 -6.23 -4.81
N LEU A 149 -2.32 -5.10 -4.74
CA LEU A 149 -0.91 -5.02 -4.40
C LEU A 149 -0.70 -4.13 -3.18
N TYR A 150 -0.33 -4.75 -2.06
CA TYR A 150 -0.05 -4.08 -0.79
C TYR A 150 1.41 -4.28 -0.37
N LEU A 151 2.19 -3.20 -0.42
CA LEU A 151 3.61 -3.14 -0.09
C LEU A 151 3.92 -2.10 1.01
N TYR A 152 2.90 -1.45 1.56
CA TYR A 152 3.05 -0.34 2.49
C TYR A 152 3.70 -0.74 3.82
N GLU A 153 4.23 0.25 4.56
CA GLU A 153 4.91 0.05 5.86
C GLU A 153 6.03 -0.99 5.78
N ASN A 154 7.03 -0.70 4.95
CA ASN A 154 8.27 -1.47 4.79
C ASN A 154 9.45 -0.49 4.60
N HIS A 155 10.62 -1.00 4.18
CA HIS A 155 11.81 -0.22 3.87
C HIS A 155 12.21 -0.35 2.38
N PHE A 156 11.24 -0.47 1.47
CA PHE A 156 11.52 -0.56 0.03
C PHE A 156 12.18 0.72 -0.46
N SER A 157 13.20 0.59 -1.30
CA SER A 157 14.00 1.70 -1.83
C SER A 157 14.15 1.64 -3.34
N GLY A 158 14.74 2.69 -3.94
CA GLY A 158 14.84 2.82 -5.39
C GLY A 158 13.49 3.21 -6.02
N SER A 159 13.41 3.13 -7.35
CA SER A 159 12.23 3.59 -8.08
C SER A 159 11.10 2.57 -8.14
N ILE A 160 9.87 3.07 -8.33
CA ILE A 160 8.73 2.26 -8.74
C ILE A 160 9.04 1.72 -10.15
N PRO A 161 9.05 0.39 -10.39
CA PRO A 161 9.32 -0.15 -11.71
C PRO A 161 8.21 0.22 -12.70
N PRO A 162 8.53 0.70 -13.92
CA PRO A 162 7.53 1.00 -14.92
C PRO A 162 6.72 -0.24 -15.35
N GLU A 163 7.24 -1.44 -15.15
CA GLU A 163 6.58 -2.72 -15.41
C GLU A 163 5.30 -2.92 -14.61
N ILE A 164 5.14 -2.25 -13.46
CA ILE A 164 3.87 -2.26 -12.71
C ILE A 164 2.70 -1.82 -13.60
N GLY A 165 2.92 -0.90 -14.54
CA GLY A 165 1.92 -0.45 -15.51
C GLY A 165 1.37 -1.53 -16.45
N LYS A 166 1.99 -2.71 -16.51
CA LYS A 166 1.51 -3.87 -17.29
C LYS A 166 0.34 -4.60 -16.62
N MET A 167 0.13 -4.40 -15.31
CA MET A 167 -0.85 -5.13 -14.51
C MET A 167 -2.27 -4.56 -14.68
N LYS A 168 -2.87 -4.74 -15.86
CA LYS A 168 -4.14 -4.09 -16.24
C LYS A 168 -5.34 -4.44 -15.36
N SER A 169 -5.28 -5.54 -14.61
CA SER A 169 -6.33 -5.97 -13.67
C SER A 169 -6.24 -5.29 -12.29
N LEU A 170 -5.24 -4.43 -12.06
CA LEU A 170 -4.95 -3.89 -10.73
C LEU A 170 -6.03 -2.88 -10.30
N LEU A 171 -6.72 -3.20 -9.21
CA LEU A 171 -7.76 -2.39 -8.60
C LEU A 171 -7.19 -1.49 -7.50
N CYS A 172 -6.17 -1.96 -6.77
CA CYS A 172 -5.54 -1.20 -5.69
C CYS A 172 -4.02 -1.37 -5.71
N LEU A 173 -3.33 -0.24 -5.64
CA LEU A 173 -1.89 -0.15 -5.46
C LEU A 173 -1.60 0.68 -4.22
N SER A 174 -0.95 0.05 -3.23
CA SER A 174 -0.54 0.72 -2.00
C SER A 174 0.91 0.40 -1.66
N SER A 175 1.76 1.43 -1.70
CA SER A 175 3.18 1.35 -1.37
C SER A 175 3.60 2.51 -0.46
N HIS A 176 2.65 3.07 0.30
CA HIS A 176 2.91 4.18 1.22
C HIS A 176 3.83 3.78 2.38
N THR A 177 4.43 4.77 3.05
CA THR A 177 5.33 4.53 4.20
C THR A 177 6.49 3.58 3.83
N ASN A 178 7.33 4.02 2.90
CA ASN A 178 8.51 3.31 2.43
C ASN A 178 9.65 4.33 2.14
N ASN A 179 10.75 3.88 1.53
CA ASN A 179 11.86 4.73 1.08
C ASN A 179 11.95 4.79 -0.46
N LEU A 180 10.83 4.65 -1.17
CA LEU A 180 10.80 4.69 -2.64
C LEU A 180 11.18 6.08 -3.13
N SER A 181 11.98 6.16 -4.19
CA SER A 181 12.55 7.40 -4.69
C SER A 181 12.45 7.52 -6.21
N GLY A 182 12.82 8.69 -6.76
CA GLY A 182 12.71 8.96 -8.18
C GLY A 182 11.28 9.25 -8.63
N LEU A 183 11.04 9.16 -9.94
CA LEU A 183 9.77 9.58 -10.55
C LEU A 183 8.66 8.56 -10.32
N ILE A 184 7.41 9.04 -10.23
CA ILE A 184 6.23 8.19 -10.49
C ILE A 184 6.24 7.84 -11.99
N PRO A 185 6.29 6.55 -12.38
CA PRO A 185 6.31 6.18 -13.78
C PRO A 185 5.03 6.59 -14.51
N LYS A 186 5.16 7.15 -15.71
CA LYS A 186 3.99 7.45 -16.57
C LYS A 186 3.11 6.23 -16.85
N THR A 187 3.71 5.03 -16.82
CA THR A 187 3.01 3.76 -17.01
C THR A 187 2.05 3.42 -15.86
N ILE A 188 2.03 4.19 -14.76
CA ILE A 188 0.94 4.07 -13.77
C ILE A 188 -0.38 4.52 -14.37
N GLY A 189 -0.41 5.51 -15.27
CA GLY A 189 -1.63 5.96 -15.97
C GLY A 189 -2.27 4.88 -16.86
N ASP A 190 -1.54 3.80 -17.08
CA ASP A 190 -1.90 2.67 -17.92
C ASP A 190 -2.78 1.64 -17.16
N LEU A 191 -2.99 1.83 -15.84
CA LEU A 191 -3.76 0.97 -14.93
C LEU A 191 -5.24 1.41 -14.86
N THR A 192 -5.98 1.28 -15.95
CA THR A 192 -7.31 1.89 -16.09
C THR A 192 -8.37 1.41 -15.08
N GLU A 193 -8.18 0.26 -14.45
CA GLU A 193 -9.08 -0.30 -13.42
C GLU A 193 -8.76 0.18 -11.99
N LEU A 194 -7.68 0.93 -11.80
CA LEU A 194 -7.21 1.37 -10.48
C LEU A 194 -8.21 2.32 -9.82
N LYS A 195 -8.51 2.06 -8.54
CA LYS A 195 -9.47 2.82 -7.72
C LYS A 195 -8.75 3.66 -6.66
N PRO A 196 -8.09 3.07 -5.65
CA PRO A 196 -7.17 3.83 -4.83
C PRO A 196 -5.71 3.65 -5.26
N LEU A 197 -4.98 4.76 -5.22
CA LEU A 197 -3.53 4.83 -5.36
C LEU A 197 -2.93 5.52 -4.13
N TYR A 198 -2.15 4.76 -3.36
CA TYR A 198 -1.42 5.25 -2.17
C TYR A 198 0.09 5.16 -2.40
N LEU A 199 0.73 6.31 -2.57
CA LEU A 199 2.19 6.44 -2.72
C LEU A 199 2.77 7.47 -1.73
N ASP A 200 1.98 7.87 -0.72
CA ASP A 200 2.36 8.82 0.30
C ASP A 200 3.50 8.32 1.22
N ALA A 201 4.11 9.23 1.98
CA ALA A 201 5.20 8.94 2.92
C ALA A 201 6.35 8.16 2.27
N ASN A 202 6.94 8.75 1.23
CA ASN A 202 8.07 8.21 0.47
C ASN A 202 9.05 9.35 0.10
N GLN A 203 10.01 9.07 -0.78
CA GLN A 203 10.99 10.02 -1.31
C GLN A 203 10.79 10.26 -2.83
N LEU A 204 9.55 10.07 -3.32
CA LEU A 204 9.24 10.25 -4.74
C LEU A 204 9.40 11.72 -5.12
N SER A 205 9.99 11.97 -6.28
CA SER A 205 10.37 13.31 -6.73
C SER A 205 9.96 13.58 -8.17
N GLY A 206 10.14 14.83 -8.60
CA GLY A 206 9.75 15.29 -9.93
C GLY A 206 8.24 15.51 -10.06
N PRO A 207 7.75 15.73 -11.30
CA PRO A 207 6.36 16.07 -11.53
C PRO A 207 5.42 14.89 -11.34
N ILE A 208 4.19 15.19 -10.90
CA ILE A 208 3.07 14.25 -10.98
C ILE A 208 2.80 13.98 -12.47
N PRO A 209 2.81 12.72 -12.94
CA PRO A 209 2.61 12.44 -14.36
C PRO A 209 1.22 12.82 -14.85
N ASN A 210 1.14 13.54 -15.98
CA ASN A 210 -0.13 13.87 -16.63
C ASN A 210 -0.92 12.61 -17.05
N ASP A 211 -0.24 11.48 -17.25
CA ASP A 211 -0.85 10.20 -17.60
C ASP A 211 -1.82 9.68 -16.52
N LEU A 212 -1.75 10.17 -15.27
CA LEU A 212 -2.73 9.83 -14.23
C LEU A 212 -4.17 10.24 -14.61
N ARG A 213 -4.36 11.16 -15.56
CA ARG A 213 -5.68 11.48 -16.13
C ARG A 213 -6.39 10.28 -16.76
N ASN A 214 -5.63 9.27 -17.18
CA ASN A 214 -6.15 8.06 -17.82
C ASN A 214 -6.80 7.09 -16.81
N LEU A 215 -6.60 7.30 -15.51
CA LEU A 215 -7.15 6.47 -14.43
C LEU A 215 -8.63 6.82 -14.18
N LYS A 216 -9.50 6.33 -15.06
CA LYS A 216 -10.92 6.71 -15.09
C LYS A 216 -11.73 6.25 -13.87
N ASN A 217 -11.25 5.22 -13.17
CA ASN A 217 -11.89 4.63 -12.00
C ASN A 217 -11.31 5.15 -10.67
N LEU A 218 -10.32 6.05 -10.71
CA LEU A 218 -9.62 6.52 -9.53
C LEU A 218 -10.58 7.31 -8.62
N ASN A 219 -10.71 6.85 -7.37
CA ASN A 219 -11.57 7.48 -6.36
C ASN A 219 -10.78 8.05 -5.18
N TYR A 220 -9.53 7.63 -5.00
CA TYR A 220 -8.65 8.04 -3.91
C TYR A 220 -7.21 8.17 -4.42
N LEU A 221 -6.63 9.36 -4.29
CA LEU A 221 -5.24 9.64 -4.65
C LEU A 221 -4.51 10.26 -3.45
N ALA A 222 -3.56 9.52 -2.90
CA ALA A 222 -2.67 9.99 -1.84
C ALA A 222 -1.21 9.98 -2.30
N LEU A 223 -0.66 11.17 -2.43
CA LEU A 223 0.74 11.43 -2.79
C LEU A 223 1.44 12.35 -1.77
N PHE A 224 0.84 12.56 -0.60
CA PHE A 224 1.37 13.46 0.41
C PHE A 224 2.68 12.94 1.02
N ASP A 225 3.46 13.83 1.65
CA ASP A 225 4.72 13.47 2.30
C ASP A 225 5.71 12.81 1.32
N ASN A 226 6.07 13.58 0.29
CA ASN A 226 7.02 13.22 -0.76
C ASN A 226 7.83 14.48 -1.17
N GLN A 227 8.59 14.37 -2.26
CA GLN A 227 9.40 15.44 -2.84
C GLN A 227 8.89 15.84 -4.23
N LEU A 228 7.59 15.66 -4.50
CA LEU A 228 6.99 15.95 -5.80
C LEU A 228 7.01 17.45 -6.06
N SER A 229 7.30 17.85 -7.30
CA SER A 229 7.52 19.24 -7.68
C SER A 229 6.81 19.62 -8.98
N GLY A 230 6.82 20.91 -9.32
CA GLY A 230 6.12 21.42 -10.50
C GLY A 230 4.61 21.58 -10.27
N PRO A 231 3.85 21.81 -11.35
CA PRO A 231 2.42 22.10 -11.24
C PRO A 231 1.61 20.84 -10.90
N ILE A 232 0.46 21.06 -10.27
CA ILE A 232 -0.62 20.07 -10.21
C ILE A 232 -1.13 19.85 -11.65
N PRO A 233 -1.07 18.63 -12.22
CA PRO A 233 -1.53 18.38 -13.58
C PRO A 233 -2.99 18.78 -13.82
N ASN A 234 -3.23 19.33 -15.00
CA ASN A 234 -4.58 19.53 -15.52
C ASN A 234 -5.27 18.15 -15.62
N ASP A 235 -6.56 18.11 -15.31
CA ASP A 235 -7.39 16.90 -15.42
C ASP A 235 -6.86 15.70 -14.60
N LEU A 236 -6.34 15.95 -13.40
CA LEU A 236 -5.99 14.90 -12.43
C LEU A 236 -7.22 14.05 -12.08
N GLY A 237 -7.25 12.84 -12.66
CA GLY A 237 -8.33 11.89 -12.47
C GLY A 237 -9.58 12.26 -13.29
N ASN A 238 -10.32 11.21 -13.67
CA ASN A 238 -11.62 11.43 -14.29
C ASN A 238 -12.55 12.15 -13.27
N PRO A 239 -13.17 13.27 -13.66
CA PRO A 239 -14.01 14.10 -12.79
C PRO A 239 -15.18 13.38 -12.10
N GLN A 240 -15.54 12.19 -12.58
CA GLN A 240 -16.70 11.46 -12.10
C GLN A 240 -16.46 10.61 -10.85
N ASN A 241 -15.22 10.27 -10.47
CA ASN A 241 -15.00 9.29 -9.38
C ASN A 241 -14.12 9.79 -8.23
N LEU A 242 -13.25 10.77 -8.47
CA LEU A 242 -12.28 11.20 -7.47
C LEU A 242 -12.97 11.89 -6.29
N SER A 243 -12.83 11.29 -5.10
CA SER A 243 -13.42 11.77 -3.85
C SER A 243 -12.38 12.28 -2.86
N TYR A 244 -11.14 11.83 -2.97
CA TYR A 244 -10.06 12.20 -2.07
C TYR A 244 -8.78 12.51 -2.84
N LEU A 245 -8.27 13.73 -2.68
CA LEU A 245 -7.02 14.18 -3.26
C LEU A 245 -6.13 14.79 -2.16
N ALA A 246 -5.07 14.07 -1.78
CA ALA A 246 -4.08 14.53 -0.82
C ALA A 246 -2.70 14.66 -1.46
N LEU A 247 -2.24 15.90 -1.60
CA LEU A 247 -0.95 16.27 -2.20
C LEU A 247 -0.07 17.08 -1.23
N SER A 248 -0.46 17.17 0.04
CA SER A 248 0.22 17.95 1.06
C SER A 248 1.66 17.50 1.31
N TYR A 249 2.50 18.33 1.95
CA TYR A 249 3.90 18.00 2.24
C TYR A 249 4.67 17.57 0.99
N ASN A 250 4.70 18.46 0.00
CA ASN A 250 5.45 18.31 -1.24
C ASN A 250 6.10 19.66 -1.61
N GLN A 251 6.66 19.72 -2.81
CA GLN A 251 7.29 20.92 -3.40
C GLN A 251 6.47 21.40 -4.61
N LEU A 252 5.16 21.16 -4.62
CA LEU A 252 4.29 21.53 -5.74
C LEU A 252 4.21 23.05 -5.83
N SER A 253 4.31 23.57 -7.03
CA SER A 253 4.37 24.99 -7.33
C SER A 253 3.36 25.37 -8.41
N CYS A 254 3.42 26.63 -8.86
CA CYS A 254 2.45 27.24 -9.77
C CYS A 254 1.06 27.46 -9.13
N PRO A 255 0.18 28.23 -9.82
CA PRO A 255 -1.18 28.41 -9.35
C PRO A 255 -2.04 27.15 -9.39
N ILE A 256 -2.98 27.08 -8.45
CA ILE A 256 -4.05 26.08 -8.48
C ILE A 256 -4.88 26.32 -9.74
N LEU A 257 -5.00 25.30 -10.59
CA LEU A 257 -5.68 25.43 -11.88
C LEU A 257 -7.20 25.33 -11.74
N ASN A 258 -7.91 26.04 -12.62
CA ASN A 258 -9.37 26.04 -12.65
C ASN A 258 -9.98 24.66 -12.96
N ASP A 259 -9.21 23.74 -13.57
CA ASP A 259 -9.68 22.42 -13.98
C ASP A 259 -10.06 21.53 -12.80
N LEU A 260 -9.60 21.83 -11.58
CA LEU A 260 -10.05 21.15 -10.36
C LEU A 260 -11.57 21.28 -10.14
N ARG A 261 -12.22 22.29 -10.74
CA ARG A 261 -13.69 22.43 -10.75
C ARG A 261 -14.42 21.23 -11.34
N ASN A 262 -13.71 20.44 -12.16
CA ASN A 262 -14.29 19.27 -12.81
C ASN A 262 -14.51 18.13 -11.80
N LEU A 263 -13.78 18.09 -10.68
CA LEU A 263 -13.83 17.03 -9.67
C LEU A 263 -15.08 17.11 -8.77
N LYS A 264 -16.27 17.00 -9.36
CA LYS A 264 -17.56 17.26 -8.68
C LYS A 264 -17.84 16.37 -7.47
N ASN A 265 -17.20 15.20 -7.38
CA ASN A 265 -17.34 14.26 -6.28
C ASN A 265 -16.27 14.41 -5.19
N LEU A 266 -15.39 15.40 -5.31
CA LEU A 266 -14.31 15.63 -4.36
C LEU A 266 -14.86 16.02 -2.99
N ASN A 267 -14.52 15.23 -1.98
CA ASN A 267 -14.85 15.44 -0.57
C ASN A 267 -13.70 16.10 0.19
N TYR A 268 -12.47 15.71 -0.15
CA TYR A 268 -11.25 16.19 0.50
C TYR A 268 -10.24 16.67 -0.55
N LEU A 269 -9.78 17.91 -0.37
CA LEU A 269 -8.69 18.52 -1.11
C LEU A 269 -7.62 19.04 -0.13
N GLY A 270 -6.54 18.28 0.03
CA GLY A 270 -5.40 18.64 0.85
C GLY A 270 -4.21 19.06 0.00
N LEU A 271 -3.86 20.35 0.03
CA LEU A 271 -2.75 20.95 -0.71
C LEU A 271 -1.77 21.70 0.21
N PHE A 272 -1.92 21.57 1.52
CA PHE A 272 -1.12 22.33 2.48
C PHE A 272 0.35 21.90 2.52
N ASP A 273 1.23 22.77 3.03
CA ASP A 273 2.68 22.54 3.05
C ASP A 273 3.23 22.24 1.63
N ASN A 274 3.09 23.23 0.74
CA ASN A 274 3.57 23.24 -0.64
C ASN A 274 4.09 24.65 -1.02
N GLN A 275 4.42 24.86 -2.29
CA GLN A 275 4.89 26.13 -2.87
C GLN A 275 3.87 26.73 -3.86
N LEU A 276 2.59 26.42 -3.70
CA LEU A 276 1.52 26.89 -4.61
C LEU A 276 1.36 28.41 -4.47
N SER A 277 1.17 29.10 -5.59
CA SER A 277 1.14 30.57 -5.64
C SER A 277 -0.12 31.11 -6.30
N GLY A 278 -0.29 32.44 -6.29
CA GLY A 278 -1.45 33.08 -6.89
C GLY A 278 -2.75 32.94 -6.08
N PRO A 279 -3.89 33.37 -6.63
CA PRO A 279 -5.16 33.36 -5.91
C PRO A 279 -5.77 31.98 -5.78
N ILE A 280 -6.57 31.80 -4.72
CA ILE A 280 -7.46 30.65 -4.60
C ILE A 280 -8.50 30.76 -5.73
N PRO A 281 -8.66 29.75 -6.61
CA PRO A 281 -9.63 29.82 -7.68
C PRO A 281 -11.07 29.82 -7.16
N SER A 282 -11.86 30.84 -7.52
CA SER A 282 -13.28 30.92 -7.13
C SER A 282 -14.11 29.73 -7.62
N VAL A 283 -13.68 29.09 -8.71
CA VAL A 283 -14.31 27.88 -9.27
C VAL A 283 -14.32 26.69 -8.30
N LEU A 284 -13.48 26.69 -7.25
CA LEU A 284 -13.55 25.68 -6.18
C LEU A 284 -14.89 25.74 -5.43
N GLY A 285 -15.57 26.90 -5.40
CA GLY A 285 -16.93 27.04 -4.86
C GLY A 285 -18.00 26.23 -5.60
N ASN A 286 -17.69 25.71 -6.79
CA ASN A 286 -18.57 24.80 -7.53
C ASN A 286 -18.49 23.35 -7.05
N LEU A 287 -17.51 22.99 -6.21
CA LEU A 287 -17.35 21.64 -5.68
C LEU A 287 -18.31 21.40 -4.50
N LYS A 288 -19.58 21.13 -4.82
CA LYS A 288 -20.66 21.02 -3.81
C LYS A 288 -20.51 19.88 -2.80
N ASN A 289 -19.66 18.89 -3.09
CA ASN A 289 -19.37 17.77 -2.19
C ASN A 289 -18.12 17.99 -1.31
N LEU A 290 -17.41 19.10 -1.50
CA LEU A 290 -16.15 19.38 -0.80
C LEU A 290 -16.42 19.76 0.65
N ASN A 291 -15.99 18.90 1.57
CA ASN A 291 -16.12 19.11 3.01
C ASN A 291 -14.82 19.60 3.64
N TYR A 292 -13.68 19.26 3.04
CA TYR A 292 -12.37 19.60 3.56
C TYR A 292 -11.53 20.24 2.46
N LEU A 293 -11.22 21.52 2.64
CA LEU A 293 -10.29 22.28 1.80
C LEU A 293 -9.15 22.78 2.68
N VAL A 294 -7.95 22.21 2.50
CA VAL A 294 -6.79 22.51 3.36
C VAL A 294 -5.66 23.07 2.51
N LEU A 295 -5.41 24.37 2.63
CA LEU A 295 -4.50 25.15 1.77
C LEU A 295 -3.35 25.83 2.52
N SER A 296 -3.25 25.67 3.85
CA SER A 296 -2.27 26.35 4.69
C SER A 296 -0.81 26.11 4.26
N HIS A 297 0.10 26.98 4.67
CA HIS A 297 1.53 26.87 4.35
C HIS A 297 1.78 26.71 2.83
N ASN A 298 1.36 27.72 2.09
CA ASN A 298 1.63 27.91 0.66
C ASN A 298 1.99 29.39 0.43
N GLN A 299 2.20 29.78 -0.84
CA GLN A 299 2.47 31.15 -1.29
C GLN A 299 1.22 31.79 -1.93
N LEU A 300 0.02 31.37 -1.48
CA LEU A 300 -1.25 31.86 -2.01
C LEU A 300 -1.45 33.34 -1.64
N SER A 301 -2.10 34.09 -2.55
CA SER A 301 -2.32 35.53 -2.41
C SER A 301 -3.75 35.93 -2.75
N GLY A 302 -4.11 37.19 -2.50
CA GLY A 302 -5.45 37.70 -2.78
C GLY A 302 -6.50 37.32 -1.72
N PRO A 303 -7.77 37.73 -1.93
CA PRO A 303 -8.84 37.45 -0.99
C PRO A 303 -9.29 36.00 -1.08
N ILE A 304 -9.97 35.52 -0.02
CA ILE A 304 -10.67 34.24 -0.09
C ILE A 304 -11.94 34.44 -0.95
N PRO A 305 -12.16 33.63 -2.02
CA PRO A 305 -13.33 33.78 -2.87
C PRO A 305 -14.65 33.57 -2.12
N SER A 306 -15.60 34.49 -2.30
CA SER A 306 -16.94 34.41 -1.69
C SER A 306 -17.72 33.16 -2.09
N GLU A 307 -17.41 32.60 -3.26
CA GLU A 307 -18.01 31.37 -3.81
C GLU A 307 -17.72 30.14 -2.95
N LEU A 308 -16.71 30.19 -2.08
CA LEU A 308 -16.43 29.15 -1.09
C LEU A 308 -17.44 29.16 0.07
N GLY A 309 -18.32 30.16 0.16
CA GLY A 309 -19.42 30.20 1.13
C GLY A 309 -18.98 30.40 2.58
N ILE A 310 -17.88 31.12 2.78
CA ILE A 310 -17.33 31.50 4.10
C ILE A 310 -17.95 32.81 4.58
#